data_AF-A0A819XJJ1-F1
#
_entry.id   AF-A0A819XJJ1-F1
#
_cell.length_a   1.000
_cell.length_b   1.000
_cell.length_c   1.000
_cell.angle_alpha   90.00
_cell.angle_beta   90.00
_cell.angle_gamma   90.00
#
_symmetry.space_group_name_H-M   'P 1'
#
loop_
_entity.id
_entity.type
_entity.pdbx_description
1 polymer ?
#
loop_
_entity_poly.entity_id
_entity_poly.type
_entity_poly.pdbx_seq_one_letter_code
_entity_poly.pdbx_strand_id
1 'polypeptide(L)'
;MGSRKTNARGRQVQEVINEGYINCIDDDNTTFEKNDYEEKIDWILASQPLHSLISNVETHPTIGTLSGHKPLTFDIPIGTEPKPASPRLSLNFKAANWPKFRNKLNEQLMLWNKNRSINSESDVEEYTSFITNSITAATQEAIPTSKQLNTNIKLREATKHLIQLKHKTYRKWKKTGEDSVKQQYYKYK
;
A
#
# COMPACT_ATOMS: atom_id res chain seq x y z
N MET A 1 -4.95 11.05 -9.39
CA MET A 1 -3.85 10.21 -8.91
C MET A 1 -2.99 9.75 -10.08
N GLY A 2 -1.92 10.43 -10.52
CA GLY A 2 -1.08 10.03 -11.66
C GLY A 2 -1.30 10.85 -12.94
N SER A 3 -0.37 10.72 -13.91
CA SER A 3 -0.20 11.66 -15.04
C SER A 3 -1.38 11.79 -16.01
N ARG A 4 -1.61 13.01 -16.55
CA ARG A 4 -2.71 13.36 -17.49
C ARG A 4 -2.82 12.48 -18.74
N LYS A 5 -1.75 11.88 -19.25
CA LYS A 5 -1.81 11.00 -20.43
C LYS A 5 -1.95 9.54 -20.00
N THR A 6 -3.19 9.04 -20.05
CA THR A 6 -3.60 7.65 -19.73
C THR A 6 -3.28 7.20 -18.31
N ASN A 7 -4.25 7.42 -17.42
CA ASN A 7 -4.10 7.17 -15.99
C ASN A 7 -4.62 5.78 -15.55
N ALA A 8 -4.37 4.73 -16.33
CA ALA A 8 -4.77 3.36 -15.95
C ALA A 8 -4.14 2.93 -14.61
N ARG A 9 -2.86 3.27 -14.41
CA ARG A 9 -2.13 3.00 -13.17
C ARG A 9 -2.68 3.77 -11.97
N GLY A 10 -3.07 5.03 -12.17
CA GLY A 10 -3.69 5.81 -11.12
C GLY A 10 -5.08 5.36 -10.74
N ARG A 11 -5.87 4.85 -11.69
CA ARG A 11 -7.16 4.22 -11.39
C ARG A 11 -6.97 2.99 -10.51
N GLN A 12 -5.98 2.13 -10.82
CA GLN A 12 -5.64 0.99 -9.97
C GLN A 12 -5.21 1.40 -8.55
N VAL A 13 -4.38 2.44 -8.43
CA VAL A 13 -3.98 2.96 -7.11
C VAL A 13 -5.16 3.58 -6.37
N GLN A 14 -6.05 4.29 -7.08
CA GLN A 14 -7.26 4.87 -6.52
C GLN A 14 -8.24 3.79 -6.03
N GLU A 15 -8.38 2.69 -6.76
CA GLU A 15 -9.19 1.53 -6.34
C GLU A 15 -8.68 0.96 -5.01
N VAL A 16 -7.37 0.73 -4.89
CA VAL A 16 -6.73 0.26 -3.64
C VAL A 16 -6.95 1.23 -2.48
N ILE A 17 -6.93 2.54 -2.73
CA ILE A 17 -7.21 3.55 -1.70
C ILE A 17 -8.69 3.55 -1.31
N ASN A 18 -9.59 3.39 -2.29
CA ASN A 18 -11.03 3.35 -2.07
C ASN A 18 -11.48 2.10 -1.29
N GLU A 19 -10.68 1.03 -1.28
CA GLU A 19 -10.89 -0.13 -0.39
C GLU A 19 -10.72 0.21 1.10
N GLY A 20 -10.17 1.40 1.43
CA GLY A 20 -10.14 1.95 2.78
C GLY A 20 -9.01 1.42 3.68
N TYR A 21 -8.08 0.64 3.13
CA TYR A 21 -6.93 0.11 3.88
C TYR A 21 -5.80 1.13 4.06
N ILE A 22 -5.69 2.07 3.12
CA ILE A 22 -4.63 3.06 3.04
C ILE A 22 -5.26 4.38 2.62
N ASN A 23 -4.92 5.45 3.33
CA ASN A 23 -5.38 6.80 3.04
C ASN A 23 -4.24 7.63 2.46
N CYS A 24 -4.59 8.55 1.56
CA CYS A 24 -3.68 9.57 1.04
C CYS A 24 -3.71 10.78 1.97
N ILE A 25 -2.54 11.30 2.33
CA ILE A 25 -2.36 12.50 3.16
C ILE A 25 -1.54 13.47 2.34
N ASP A 26 -2.08 14.65 2.11
CA ASP A 26 -1.52 15.57 1.14
C ASP A 26 -1.92 17.03 1.39
N ASP A 27 -1.20 17.96 0.79
CA ASP A 27 -1.33 19.41 0.99
C ASP A 27 -1.81 20.18 -0.26
N ASP A 28 -2.47 19.51 -1.20
CA ASP A 28 -2.96 20.04 -2.49
C ASP A 28 -1.91 20.62 -3.47
N ASN A 29 -0.66 20.82 -3.04
CA ASN A 29 0.41 21.40 -3.87
C ASN A 29 0.97 20.43 -4.92
N THR A 30 1.52 20.96 -6.01
CA THR A 30 2.20 20.16 -7.05
C THR A 30 3.54 19.69 -6.52
N THR A 31 3.89 18.43 -6.75
CA THR A 31 5.14 17.81 -6.22
C THR A 31 6.21 17.67 -7.29
N PHE A 32 5.86 17.91 -8.56
CA PHE A 32 6.78 17.88 -9.67
C PHE A 32 6.56 19.06 -10.60
N GLU A 33 7.65 19.70 -11.00
CA GLU A 33 7.70 20.81 -11.93
C GLU A 33 8.91 20.68 -12.86
N LYS A 34 8.68 20.74 -14.17
CA LYS A 34 9.75 20.77 -15.16
C LYS A 34 9.31 21.54 -16.40
N ASN A 35 9.93 22.69 -16.66
CA ASN A 35 9.51 23.62 -17.71
C ASN A 35 8.04 24.03 -17.49
N ASP A 36 7.18 24.01 -18.52
CA ASP A 36 5.76 24.35 -18.43
C ASP A 36 4.86 23.21 -17.91
N TYR A 37 5.44 22.21 -17.25
CA TYR A 37 4.73 21.04 -16.75
C TYR A 37 4.80 20.97 -15.23
N GLU A 38 3.63 21.09 -14.61
CA GLU A 38 3.42 20.88 -13.18
C GLU A 38 2.41 19.76 -12.95
N GLU A 39 2.76 18.80 -12.10
CA GLU A 39 1.87 17.70 -11.74
C GLU A 39 2.11 17.21 -10.31
N LYS A 40 1.09 16.56 -9.75
CA LYS A 40 1.12 15.96 -8.42
C LYS A 40 1.26 14.45 -8.54
N ILE A 41 2.48 13.95 -8.38
CA ILE A 41 2.84 12.55 -8.64
C ILE A 41 3.44 11.83 -7.43
N ASP A 42 3.82 12.57 -6.39
CA ASP A 42 4.38 12.05 -5.14
C ASP A 42 3.33 12.20 -4.04
N TRP A 43 2.97 11.13 -3.33
CA TRP A 43 1.98 11.18 -2.24
C TRP A 43 2.49 10.49 -0.99
N ILE A 44 1.96 10.92 0.15
CA ILE A 44 2.15 10.24 1.42
C ILE A 44 0.95 9.32 1.64
N LEU A 45 1.24 8.03 1.74
CA LEU A 45 0.23 7.00 1.98
C LEU A 45 0.40 6.43 3.38
N ALA A 46 -0.68 6.40 4.15
CA ALA A 46 -0.67 5.84 5.50
C ALA A 46 -1.93 5.02 5.79
N SER A 47 -1.71 3.87 6.43
CA SER A 47 -2.80 3.10 7.04
C SER A 47 -3.26 3.73 8.35
N GLN A 48 -4.47 3.40 8.79
CA GLN A 48 -4.89 3.70 10.16
C GLN A 48 -4.15 2.80 11.16
N PRO A 49 -3.70 3.30 12.33
CA PRO A 49 -3.95 4.64 12.89
C PRO A 49 -2.88 5.68 12.53
N LEU A 50 -1.82 5.30 11.80
CA LEU A 50 -0.69 6.19 11.49
C LEU A 50 -1.14 7.47 10.79
N HIS A 51 -2.16 7.38 9.93
CA HIS A 51 -2.77 8.55 9.30
C HIS A 51 -3.20 9.63 10.31
N SER A 52 -3.75 9.23 11.46
CA SER A 52 -4.16 10.19 12.51
C SER A 52 -2.99 10.85 13.25
N LEU A 53 -1.77 10.34 13.07
CA LEU A 53 -0.56 10.86 13.70
C LEU A 53 0.24 11.76 12.76
N ILE A 54 -0.01 11.68 11.45
CA ILE A 54 0.69 12.52 10.48
C ILE A 54 0.05 13.91 10.50
N SER A 55 0.89 14.94 10.63
CA SER A 55 0.49 16.34 10.65
C SER A 55 1.50 17.19 9.88
N ASN A 56 1.17 18.48 9.67
CA ASN A 56 2.07 19.46 9.02
C ASN A 56 2.63 18.95 7.68
N VAL A 57 1.77 18.38 6.84
CA VAL A 57 2.18 17.97 5.49
C VAL A 57 2.40 19.22 4.66
N GLU A 58 3.59 19.35 4.09
CA GLU A 58 3.99 20.51 3.30
C GLU A 58 4.93 20.10 2.16
N THR A 59 4.61 20.58 0.96
CA THR A 59 5.42 20.54 -0.24
C THR A 59 6.26 21.81 -0.31
N HIS A 60 7.59 21.66 -0.43
CA HIS A 60 8.54 22.76 -0.42
C HIS A 60 8.95 23.15 -1.85
N PRO A 61 8.40 24.23 -2.44
CA PRO A 61 8.66 24.57 -3.84
C PRO A 61 10.08 25.05 -4.12
N THR A 62 10.81 25.51 -3.09
CA THR A 62 12.10 26.20 -3.23
C THR A 62 13.30 25.36 -2.79
N ILE A 63 13.09 24.16 -2.23
CA ILE A 63 14.16 23.32 -1.68
C ILE A 63 14.59 22.28 -2.72
N GLY A 64 15.84 22.34 -3.18
CA GLY A 64 16.51 21.20 -3.82
C GLY A 64 15.94 20.70 -5.16
N THR A 65 15.23 21.53 -5.91
CA THR A 65 14.50 21.17 -7.15
C THR A 65 15.40 20.93 -8.38
N LEU A 66 16.58 20.33 -8.23
CA LEU A 66 17.49 20.02 -9.34
C LEU A 66 16.92 18.99 -10.33
N SER A 67 15.98 18.14 -9.89
CA SER A 67 15.35 17.09 -10.70
C SER A 67 13.91 17.40 -11.12
N GLY A 68 13.38 18.56 -10.71
CA GLY A 68 11.97 18.92 -10.87
C GLY A 68 11.04 18.41 -9.77
N HIS A 69 11.48 17.47 -8.92
CA HIS A 69 10.69 17.08 -7.74
C HIS A 69 10.84 18.10 -6.61
N LYS A 70 9.70 18.46 -6.00
CA LYS A 70 9.58 19.32 -4.82
C LYS A 70 9.52 18.43 -3.57
N PRO A 71 10.38 18.64 -2.57
CA PRO A 71 10.38 17.83 -1.36
C PRO A 71 9.05 17.91 -0.59
N LEU A 72 8.59 16.76 -0.09
CA LEU A 72 7.47 16.65 0.83
C LEU A 72 7.99 16.43 2.25
N THR A 73 7.42 17.16 3.20
CA THR A 73 7.70 17.00 4.64
C THR A 73 6.41 16.75 5.39
N PHE A 74 6.52 16.06 6.52
CA PHE A 74 5.42 15.80 7.44
C PHE A 74 5.98 15.47 8.82
N ASP A 75 5.17 15.72 9.84
CA ASP A 75 5.50 15.42 11.23
C ASP A 75 4.79 14.16 11.71
N ILE A 76 5.51 13.34 12.46
CA ILE A 76 4.93 12.27 13.29
C ILE A 76 5.35 12.54 14.74
N PRO A 77 4.40 12.82 15.66
CA PRO A 77 4.73 13.07 17.06
C PRO A 77 5.35 11.81 17.67
N ILE A 78 6.55 11.97 18.25
CA ILE A 78 7.24 10.90 18.97
C ILE A 78 6.84 10.99 20.44
N GLY A 79 6.27 9.92 21.00
CA GLY A 79 5.93 9.83 22.43
C GLY A 79 4.45 9.60 22.74
N THR A 80 3.55 9.68 21.75
CA THR A 80 2.21 9.12 21.89
C THR A 80 2.31 7.59 21.88
N GLU A 81 1.79 6.92 22.91
CA GLU A 81 1.61 5.48 22.85
C GLU A 81 0.86 5.15 21.55
N PRO A 82 1.40 4.28 20.68
CA PRO A 82 0.69 3.92 19.47
C PRO A 82 -0.65 3.35 19.90
N LYS A 83 -1.75 4.04 19.53
CA LYS A 83 -3.08 3.47 19.68
C LYS A 83 -3.02 2.08 19.05
N PRO A 84 -3.47 1.02 19.75
CA PRO A 84 -3.42 -0.33 19.20
C PRO A 84 -4.08 -0.25 17.84
N ALA A 85 -3.33 -0.65 16.80
CA ALA A 85 -3.86 -0.55 15.45
C ALA A 85 -5.21 -1.25 15.42
N SER A 86 -6.21 -0.60 14.83
CA SER A 86 -7.53 -1.20 14.67
C SER A 86 -7.33 -2.57 14.01
N PRO A 87 -7.94 -3.64 14.54
CA PRO A 87 -7.75 -4.97 13.99
C PRO A 87 -8.12 -4.94 12.51
N ARG A 88 -7.20 -5.38 11.66
CA ARG A 88 -7.41 -5.38 10.21
C ARG A 88 -8.56 -6.32 9.90
N LEU A 89 -9.58 -5.84 9.20
CA LEU A 89 -10.56 -6.74 8.62
C LEU A 89 -9.90 -7.41 7.43
N SER A 90 -9.87 -8.74 7.45
CA SER A 90 -9.34 -9.55 6.35
C SER A 90 -10.28 -10.72 6.10
N LEU A 91 -10.33 -11.21 4.87
CA LEU A 91 -11.11 -12.41 4.55
C LEU A 91 -10.54 -13.62 5.28
N ASN A 92 -11.38 -14.29 6.05
CA ASN A 92 -11.00 -15.50 6.76
C ASN A 92 -11.27 -16.73 5.91
N PHE A 93 -10.35 -17.06 5.00
CA PHE A 93 -10.45 -18.23 4.14
C PHE A 93 -10.50 -19.57 4.91
N LYS A 94 -10.03 -19.60 6.17
CA LYS A 94 -10.16 -20.79 7.03
C LYS A 94 -11.60 -21.04 7.48
N ALA A 95 -12.41 -19.98 7.55
CA ALA A 95 -13.83 -20.04 7.91
C ALA A 95 -14.74 -19.90 6.68
N ALA A 96 -14.21 -20.09 5.47
CA ALA A 96 -14.97 -19.96 4.23
C ALA A 96 -16.02 -21.07 4.12
N ASN A 97 -17.25 -20.69 3.72
CA ASN A 97 -18.29 -21.64 3.33
C ASN A 97 -18.16 -21.94 1.83
N TRP A 98 -17.29 -22.89 1.48
CA TRP A 98 -17.01 -23.26 0.09
C TRP A 98 -18.23 -23.74 -0.71
N PRO A 99 -19.18 -24.51 -0.13
CA PRO A 99 -20.43 -24.81 -0.82
C PRO A 99 -21.22 -23.55 -1.21
N LYS A 100 -21.35 -22.59 -0.29
CA LYS A 100 -22.04 -21.31 -0.57
C LYS A 100 -21.31 -20.51 -1.63
N PHE A 101 -19.98 -20.44 -1.56
CA PHE A 101 -19.14 -19.80 -2.58
C PHE A 101 -19.39 -20.40 -3.96
N ARG A 102 -19.37 -21.74 -4.04
CA ARG A 102 -19.52 -22.46 -5.32
C ARG A 102 -20.91 -22.25 -5.92
N ASN A 103 -21.96 -22.31 -5.11
CA ASN A 103 -23.32 -22.06 -5.56
C ASN A 103 -23.45 -20.64 -6.10
N LYS A 104 -22.99 -19.63 -5.34
CA LYS A 104 -23.04 -18.24 -5.77
C LYS A 104 -22.24 -17.99 -7.04
N LEU A 105 -21.04 -18.54 -7.15
CA LEU A 105 -20.22 -18.41 -8.33
C LEU A 105 -20.92 -19.00 -9.56
N ASN A 106 -21.51 -20.20 -9.43
CA ASN A 106 -22.24 -20.82 -10.54
C ASN A 106 -23.45 -19.98 -10.95
N GLU A 107 -24.22 -19.44 -10.00
CA GLU A 107 -25.34 -18.53 -10.28
C GLU A 107 -24.86 -17.29 -11.07
N GLN A 108 -23.78 -16.66 -10.63
CA GLN A 108 -23.22 -15.48 -11.29
C GLN A 108 -22.73 -15.80 -12.70
N LEU A 109 -22.00 -16.91 -12.88
CA LEU A 109 -21.49 -17.32 -14.19
C LEU A 109 -22.61 -17.65 -15.19
N MET A 110 -23.78 -18.10 -14.73
CA MET A 110 -24.94 -18.34 -15.60
C MET A 110 -25.54 -17.06 -16.17
N LEU A 111 -25.24 -15.89 -15.59
CA LEU A 111 -25.69 -14.59 -16.09
C LEU A 111 -24.91 -14.16 -17.33
N TRP A 112 -23.76 -14.77 -17.61
CA TRP A 112 -23.05 -14.51 -18.86
C TRP A 112 -23.87 -14.98 -20.05
N ASN A 113 -24.03 -14.11 -21.03
CA ASN A 113 -24.70 -14.46 -22.27
C ASN A 113 -23.85 -15.47 -23.05
N LYS A 114 -24.21 -16.75 -22.98
CA LYS A 114 -23.53 -17.86 -23.68
C LYS A 114 -23.49 -17.70 -25.20
N ASN A 115 -24.39 -16.88 -25.76
CA ASN A 115 -24.46 -16.65 -27.21
C ASN A 115 -23.63 -15.44 -27.65
N ARG A 116 -22.95 -14.75 -26.73
CA ARG A 116 -22.08 -13.63 -27.06
C ARG A 116 -20.71 -14.15 -27.50
N SER A 117 -20.33 -13.85 -28.74
CA SER A 117 -19.01 -14.14 -29.28
C SER A 117 -17.97 -13.15 -28.72
N ILE A 118 -16.77 -13.66 -28.42
CA ILE A 118 -15.63 -12.85 -27.97
C ILE A 118 -14.71 -12.69 -29.18
N ASN A 119 -14.89 -11.59 -29.91
CA ASN A 119 -14.23 -11.37 -31.20
C ASN A 119 -13.29 -10.16 -31.21
N SER A 120 -13.26 -9.38 -30.13
CA SER A 120 -12.43 -8.19 -29.99
C SER A 120 -11.71 -8.16 -28.65
N GLU A 121 -10.64 -7.35 -28.55
CA GLU A 121 -9.95 -7.10 -27.28
C GLU A 121 -10.90 -6.51 -26.23
N SER A 122 -11.83 -5.65 -26.63
CA SER A 122 -12.85 -5.10 -25.73
C SER A 122 -13.78 -6.18 -25.16
N ASP A 123 -14.14 -7.20 -25.94
CA ASP A 123 -14.95 -8.31 -25.43
C ASP A 123 -14.18 -9.16 -24.42
N VAL A 124 -12.86 -9.31 -24.60
CA VAL A 124 -11.99 -10.01 -23.65
C VAL A 124 -11.91 -9.25 -22.33
N GLU A 125 -11.73 -7.93 -22.37
CA GLU A 125 -11.69 -7.09 -21.17
C GLU A 125 -13.02 -7.13 -20.41
N GLU A 126 -14.14 -7.07 -21.12
CA GLU A 126 -15.47 -7.15 -20.53
C GLU A 126 -15.71 -8.51 -19.89
N TYR A 127 -15.37 -9.59 -20.58
CA TYR A 127 -15.50 -10.95 -20.03
C TYR A 127 -14.61 -11.13 -18.79
N THR A 128 -13.37 -10.63 -18.83
CA THR A 128 -12.45 -10.68 -17.69
C THR A 128 -13.03 -9.92 -16.50
N SER A 129 -13.57 -8.73 -16.73
CA SER A 129 -14.23 -7.92 -15.69
C SER A 129 -15.44 -8.65 -15.11
N PHE A 130 -16.26 -9.29 -15.96
CA PHE A 130 -17.39 -10.10 -15.53
C PHE A 130 -16.97 -11.28 -14.63
N ILE A 131 -15.92 -12.03 -15.00
CA ILE A 131 -15.40 -13.14 -14.18
C ILE A 131 -14.87 -12.63 -12.85
N THR A 132 -14.10 -11.55 -12.85
CA THR A 132 -13.57 -10.92 -11.62
C THR A 132 -14.70 -10.49 -10.69
N ASN A 133 -15.74 -9.86 -11.22
CA ASN A 133 -16.91 -9.43 -10.44
C ASN A 133 -17.67 -10.63 -9.87
N SER A 134 -17.83 -11.70 -10.66
CA SER A 134 -18.48 -12.94 -10.23
C SER A 134 -17.75 -13.60 -9.05
N ILE A 135 -16.42 -13.68 -9.14
CA ILE A 135 -15.57 -14.22 -8.06
C ILE A 135 -15.64 -13.33 -6.82
N THR A 136 -15.61 -12.01 -6.99
CA THR A 136 -15.67 -11.05 -5.89
C THR A 136 -16.99 -11.13 -5.15
N ALA A 137 -18.11 -11.18 -5.87
CA ALA A 137 -19.44 -11.34 -5.28
C ALA A 137 -19.58 -12.66 -4.49
N ALA A 138 -19.12 -13.77 -5.07
CA ALA A 138 -19.11 -15.06 -4.38
C ALA A 138 -18.22 -15.04 -3.12
N THR A 139 -17.07 -14.36 -3.20
CA THR A 139 -16.13 -14.19 -2.09
C THR A 139 -16.77 -13.42 -0.94
N GLN A 140 -17.39 -12.27 -1.21
CA GLN A 140 -18.06 -11.44 -0.21
C GLN A 140 -19.21 -12.17 0.49
N GLU A 141 -19.93 -13.02 -0.24
CA GLU A 141 -21.09 -13.72 0.31
C GLU A 141 -20.73 -14.95 1.17
N ALA A 142 -19.62 -15.61 0.85
CA ALA A 142 -19.27 -16.91 1.42
C ALA A 142 -18.08 -16.90 2.39
N ILE A 143 -17.25 -15.86 2.33
CA ILE A 143 -16.03 -15.76 3.13
C ILE A 143 -16.21 -14.64 4.15
N PRO A 144 -16.36 -14.96 5.45
CA PRO A 144 -16.55 -13.94 6.47
C PRO A 144 -15.29 -13.10 6.62
N THR A 145 -15.48 -11.80 6.86
CA THR A 145 -14.40 -10.92 7.29
C THR A 145 -14.12 -11.19 8.78
N SER A 146 -12.87 -11.43 9.12
CA SER A 146 -12.43 -11.52 10.51
C SER A 146 -11.49 -10.37 10.84
N LYS A 147 -11.60 -9.92 12.08
CA LYS A 147 -10.60 -9.07 12.70
C LYS A 147 -9.32 -9.88 12.85
N GLN A 148 -8.36 -9.69 11.95
CA GLN A 148 -7.00 -10.06 12.24
C GLN A 148 -6.53 -9.18 13.39
N LEU A 149 -6.30 -9.81 14.54
CA LEU A 149 -5.49 -9.22 15.58
C LEU A 149 -4.19 -8.80 14.90
N ASN A 150 -3.83 -7.51 15.03
CA ASN A 150 -2.50 -7.06 14.68
C ASN A 150 -1.55 -7.88 15.55
N THR A 151 -1.03 -8.97 14.99
CA THR A 151 -0.01 -9.75 15.63
C THR A 151 1.17 -8.82 15.70
N ASN A 152 1.40 -8.26 16.89
CA ASN A 152 2.71 -7.69 17.19
C ASN A 152 3.70 -8.77 16.80
N ILE A 153 4.46 -8.52 15.73
CA ILE A 153 5.50 -9.44 15.27
C ILE A 153 6.45 -9.54 16.47
N LYS A 154 6.31 -10.61 17.25
CA LYS A 154 7.26 -10.92 18.31
C LYS A 154 8.53 -11.36 17.61
N LEU A 155 9.38 -10.38 17.33
CA LEU A 155 10.74 -10.63 16.85
C LEU A 155 11.41 -11.58 17.83
N ARG A 156 11.97 -12.67 17.31
CA ARG A 156 12.78 -13.58 18.11
C ARG A 156 13.94 -12.79 18.72
N GLU A 157 14.36 -13.16 19.92
CA GLU A 157 15.45 -12.46 20.62
C GLU A 157 16.74 -12.40 19.78
N ALA A 158 17.04 -13.46 19.03
CA ALA A 158 18.14 -13.46 18.06
C ALA A 158 18.03 -12.33 17.02
N THR A 159 16.83 -12.09 16.48
CA THR A 159 16.60 -11.00 15.51
C THR A 159 16.76 -9.63 16.15
N LYS A 160 16.27 -9.45 17.38
CA LYS A 160 16.47 -8.19 18.14
C LYS A 160 17.95 -7.93 18.39
N HIS A 161 18.70 -8.96 18.76
CA HIS A 161 20.13 -8.87 19.00
C HIS A 161 20.90 -8.47 17.72
N LEU A 162 20.56 -9.07 16.57
CA LEU A 162 21.17 -8.72 15.29
C LEU A 162 20.89 -7.26 14.90
N ILE A 163 19.67 -6.77 15.10
CA ILE A 163 19.31 -5.37 14.86
C ILE A 163 20.13 -4.43 15.75
N GLN A 164 20.25 -4.74 17.04
CA GLN A 164 21.06 -3.95 17.98
C GLN A 164 22.53 -3.92 17.57
N LEU A 165 23.08 -5.07 17.18
CA LEU A 165 24.47 -5.21 16.77
C LEU A 165 24.74 -4.41 15.49
N LYS A 166 23.83 -4.46 14.52
CA LYS A 166 23.88 -3.66 13.29
C LYS A 166 23.85 -2.17 13.59
N HIS A 167 22.93 -1.70 14.45
CA HIS A 167 22.88 -0.29 14.86
C HIS A 167 24.14 0.17 15.60
N LYS A 168 24.68 -0.65 16.51
CA LYS A 168 25.92 -0.35 17.22
C LYS A 168 27.10 -0.22 16.26
N THR A 169 27.19 -1.11 15.28
CA THR A 169 28.24 -1.12 14.26
C THR A 169 28.13 0.10 13.34
N TYR A 170 26.91 0.47 12.93
CA TYR A 170 26.67 1.69 12.16
C TYR A 170 27.09 2.96 12.93
N ARG A 171 26.69 3.10 14.20
CA ARG A 171 27.07 4.25 15.04
C ARG A 171 28.59 4.33 15.22
N LYS A 172 29.25 3.19 15.41
CA LYS A 172 30.71 3.12 15.49
C LYS A 172 31.35 3.57 14.19
N TRP A 173 30.92 3.01 13.05
CA TRP A 173 31.43 3.42 11.73
C TRP A 173 31.21 4.92 11.46
N LYS A 174 30.04 5.46 11.76
CA LYS A 174 29.78 6.90 11.61
C LYS A 174 30.67 7.78 12.48
N LYS A 175 31.12 7.29 13.64
CA LYS A 175 32.01 8.01 14.55
C LYS A 175 33.48 7.87 14.15
N THR A 176 33.91 6.69 13.70
CA THR A 176 35.33 6.40 13.44
C THR A 176 35.73 6.53 11.97
N GLY A 177 34.79 6.47 11.03
CA GLY A 177 35.06 6.50 9.60
C GLY A 177 35.74 5.24 9.04
N GLU A 178 36.02 4.23 9.88
CA GLU A 178 36.80 3.05 9.51
C GLU A 178 36.05 2.10 8.55
N ASP A 179 36.68 1.78 7.42
CA ASP A 179 36.11 0.86 6.42
C ASP A 179 35.96 -0.58 6.91
N SER A 180 36.78 -1.01 7.88
CA SER A 180 36.64 -2.34 8.52
C SER A 180 35.30 -2.47 9.25
N VAL A 181 34.86 -1.40 9.93
CA VAL A 181 33.58 -1.34 10.66
C VAL A 181 32.41 -1.21 9.66
N LYS A 182 32.60 -0.50 8.55
CA LYS A 182 31.66 -0.44 7.43
C LYS A 182 31.39 -1.84 6.86
N GLN A 183 32.44 -2.62 6.59
CA GLN A 183 32.29 -4.00 6.10
C GLN A 183 31.56 -4.90 7.11
N GLN A 184 31.82 -4.74 8.41
CA GLN A 184 31.10 -5.46 9.46
C GLN A 184 29.60 -5.11 9.48
N TYR A 185 29.23 -3.84 9.29
CA TYR A 185 27.83 -3.41 9.21
C TYR A 185 27.05 -4.15 8.10
N TYR A 186 27.65 -4.32 6.92
CA TYR A 186 27.02 -5.00 5.79
C TYR A 186 27.00 -6.53 5.90
N LYS A 187 27.76 -7.13 6.85
CA LYS A 187 27.75 -8.59 7.09
C LYS A 187 26.53 -9.07 7.89
N TYR A 188 25.88 -8.20 8.64
CA TYR A 188 24.66 -8.54 9.37
C TYR A 188 23.43 -8.45 8.42
N LYS A 189 23.04 -9.60 7.84
CA LYS A 189 21.79 -9.78 7.07
C LYS A 189 20.63 -10.17 7.97
#